data_AF-A0A2N2L5S3-F1
#
_entry.id   AF-A0A2N2L5S3-F1
#
_cell.length_a   1.000
_cell.length_b   1.000
_cell.length_c   1.000
_cell.angle_alpha   90.00
_cell.angle_beta   90.00
_cell.angle_gamma   90.00
#
_symmetry.space_group_name_H-M   'P 1'
#
loop_
_entity.id
_entity.type
_entity.pdbx_description
1 polymer ?
#
loop_
_entity_poly.entity_id
_entity_poly.type
_entity_poly.pdbx_seq_one_letter_code
_entity_poly.pdbx_strand_id
1 'polypeptide(L)' 'MKFFIDTANIEEINEGLSLGMVDGVTTNPSLIAKEKKGFDVVIKEILK' A
#
# COMPACT_ATOMS: atom_id res chain seq x y z
N MET A 1 3.67 7.68 -18.05
CA MET A 1 3.41 6.27 -17.68
C MET A 1 3.21 6.26 -16.17
N LYS A 2 2.28 5.47 -15.63
CA LYS A 2 2.06 5.36 -14.18
C LYS A 2 2.50 3.98 -13.69
N PHE A 3 3.11 3.91 -12.51
CA PHE A 3 3.56 2.68 -11.87
C PHE A 3 2.82 2.48 -10.56
N PHE A 4 2.11 1.38 -10.42
CA PHE A 4 1.40 1.04 -9.19
C PHE A 4 2.07 -0.13 -8.50
N ILE A 5 2.17 -0.06 -7.17
CA ILE A 5 2.67 -1.15 -6.33
C ILE A 5 1.50 -1.99 -5.82
N ASP A 6 1.62 -3.32 -5.89
CA ASP A 6 0.58 -4.25 -5.44
C ASP A 6 0.89 -4.78 -4.04
N THR A 7 0.57 -3.98 -3.02
CA THR A 7 0.88 -4.31 -1.62
C THR A 7 -0.13 -3.67 -0.66
N ALA A 8 -0.17 -4.18 0.57
CA ALA A 8 -0.85 -3.54 1.71
C ALA A 8 0.15 -3.07 2.78
N ASN A 9 1.45 -3.35 2.59
CA ASN A 9 2.50 -3.02 3.53
C ASN A 9 2.87 -1.54 3.41
N ILE A 10 2.69 -0.80 4.50
CA ILE A 10 2.93 0.65 4.55
C ILE A 10 4.41 1.00 4.39
N GLU A 11 5.33 0.15 4.83
CA GLU A 11 6.77 0.37 4.69
C GLU A 11 7.19 0.29 3.22
N GLU A 12 6.73 -0.72 2.48
CA GLU A 12 6.98 -0.87 1.03
C GLU A 12 6.41 0.30 0.23
N ILE A 13 5.20 0.76 0.58
CA ILE A 13 4.56 1.92 -0.06
C ILE A 13 5.40 3.18 0.17
N ASN A 14 5.82 3.43 1.41
CA ASN A 14 6.63 4.60 1.77
C ASN A 14 8.01 4.55 1.09
N GLU A 15 8.63 3.38 1.00
CA GLU A 15 9.90 3.21 0.30
C GLU A 15 9.75 3.52 -1.19
N GLY A 16 8.75 2.95 -1.86
CA GLY A 16 8.46 3.22 -3.27
C GLY A 16 8.19 4.69 -3.56
N LEU A 17 7.47 5.38 -2.66
CA LEU A 17 7.24 6.82 -2.75
C LEU A 17 8.53 7.61 -2.55
N SER A 18 9.37 7.24 -1.57
CA SER A 18 10.65 7.91 -1.28
C SER A 18 11.65 7.82 -2.45
N LEU A 19 11.58 6.74 -3.22
CA LEU A 19 12.40 6.51 -4.42
C LEU A 19 11.82 7.18 -5.68
N GLY A 20 10.60 7.74 -5.61
CA GLY A 20 9.90 8.31 -6.76
C GLY A 20 9.50 7.27 -7.81
N MET A 21 9.28 6.02 -7.40
CA MET A 21 9.01 4.89 -8.30
C MET A 21 7.53 4.53 -8.45
N VAL A 22 6.66 5.01 -7.56
CA VAL A 22 5.24 4.63 -7.51
C VAL A 22 4.33 5.85 -7.57
N ASP A 23 3.26 5.72 -8.36
CA ASP A 23 2.20 6.71 -8.58
C ASP A 23 0.89 6.34 -7.85
N GLY A 24 0.82 5.16 -7.24
CA GLY A 24 -0.38 4.64 -6.60
C GLY A 24 -0.21 3.21 -6.10
N VAL A 25 -1.25 2.71 -5.44
CA VAL A 25 -1.28 1.38 -4.81
C VAL A 25 -2.48 0.60 -5.32
N THR A 26 -2.27 -0.66 -5.68
CA THR A 26 -3.34 -1.66 -5.78
C THR A 26 -3.25 -2.60 -4.60
N THR A 27 -4.39 -3.08 -4.13
CA THR A 27 -4.43 -4.03 -3.02
C THR A 27 -5.66 -4.91 -3.12
N ASN A 28 -5.73 -5.94 -2.28
CA ASN A 28 -6.83 -6.88 -2.21
C ASN A 28 -6.99 -7.42 -0.77
N PRO A 29 -8.12 -8.07 -0.44
CA PRO A 29 -8.35 -8.59 0.91
C PRO A 29 -7.26 -9.54 1.42
N SER A 30 -6.64 -10.34 0.55
CA SER A 30 -5.60 -11.30 0.94
C SER A 30 -4.30 -10.60 1.34
N LEU A 31 -3.94 -9.49 0.70
CA LEU A 31 -2.79 -8.67 1.08
C LEU A 31 -3.06 -7.95 2.40
N ILE A 32 -4.23 -7.34 2.55
CA ILE A 32 -4.62 -6.65 3.79
C ILE A 32 -4.64 -7.62 4.98
N ALA A 33 -5.09 -8.87 4.78
CA ALA A 33 -5.10 -9.89 5.83
C ALA A 33 -3.69 -10.24 6.37
N LYS A 34 -2.63 -10.02 5.58
CA LYS A 34 -1.24 -10.24 6.02
C LYS A 34 -0.74 -9.17 6.98
N GLU A 35 -1.30 -7.97 6.91
CA GLU A 35 -0.91 -6.83 7.76
C GLU A 35 -1.37 -6.99 9.22
N LYS A 36 -2.24 -7.99 9.50
CA LYS A 36 -2.79 -8.29 10.85
C LYS A 36 -3.42 -7.08 11.55
N LYS A 37 -3.84 -6.08 10.78
CA LYS A 37 -4.61 -4.90 11.19
C LYS A 37 -6.04 -4.97 10.64
N GLY A 38 -6.94 -4.18 11.19
CA GLY A 38 -8.29 -4.05 10.64
C GLY A 38 -8.27 -3.42 9.24
N PHE A 39 -9.16 -3.86 8.35
CA PHE A 39 -9.26 -3.38 6.97
C PHE A 39 -9.30 -1.83 6.90
N ASP A 40 -10.19 -1.20 7.66
CA ASP A 40 -10.34 0.26 7.66
C ASP A 40 -9.09 0.99 8.15
N VAL A 41 -8.30 0.35 9.03
CA VAL A 41 -7.04 0.92 9.53
C VAL A 41 -6.01 0.93 8.40
N VAL A 42 -5.83 -0.20 7.72
CA VAL A 42 -4.86 -0.33 6.62
C VAL A 42 -5.24 0.60 5.46
N ILE A 43 -6.51 0.65 5.06
CA ILE A 43 -6.95 1.54 3.97
C ILE A 43 -6.72 3.01 4.32
N LYS A 44 -6.99 3.44 5.57
CA LYS A 44 -6.71 4.82 6.00
C LYS A 44 -5.22 5.13 6.06
N GLU A 45 -4.38 4.14 6.33
CA GLU A 45 -2.92 4.31 6.27
C GLU A 45 -2.44 4.44 4.81
N ILE A 46 -3.02 3.68 3.87
CA ILE A 46 -2.68 3.77 2.43
C ILE A 46 -3.13 5.10 1.80
N LEU A 47 -4.29 5.64 2.22
CA LEU A 47 -4.88 6.87 1.66
C LEU A 47 -4.38 8.17 2.31
N LYS A 48 -3.47 8.07 3.28
CA LYS A 48 -2.91 9.23 3.99
C LYS A 48 -1.83 9.91 3.15
#